data_AF-K2J937-F1
#
_entry.id   AF-K2J937-F1
#
_cell.length_a   1.000
_cell.length_b   1.000
_cell.length_c   1.000
_cell.angle_alpha   90.00
_cell.angle_beta   90.00
_cell.angle_gamma   90.00
#
_symmetry.space_group_name_H-M   'P 1'
#
loop_
_entity.id
_entity.type
_entity.pdbx_description
1 polymer ?
#
loop_
_entity_poly.entity_id
_entity_poly.type
_entity_poly.pdbx_seq_one_letter_code
_entity_poly.pdbx_strand_id
1 'polypeptide(L)'
;MTETDQTTDQPPVRKRVHLHIGLHFAGTTRIVEGLRQNSQGFAERDIRTPPARLYRRAMTELLERLDGLPPIEAEEIALLDEILQGNAAKTVIMADANWASPLAEALHADRLYPDIGTRVAPIAELFESSDLRLSLALRNPAVFAQNLQDSGKARGATSSFLRSVQPENLRWHDTVEALRNALPNVPLTLWCEEDTPLIWPRVMRQIAGLPNDAKLRGSFAALRDLIQPEGLKRLQVFLTKHPPETDAQYERTVLAFLDKYGKEDALDEPCDLPGWDAGVIDMVTQHYEEDIAKLSARDDITFLLPATIAG
;
A
#
# COMPACT_ATOMS: atom_id res chain seq x y z
N MET A 1 -4.28 33.26 49.22
CA MET A 1 -4.13 33.24 47.76
C MET A 1 -3.72 31.85 47.37
N THR A 2 -4.70 31.02 47.02
CA THR A 2 -4.50 29.70 46.44
C THR A 2 -4.51 29.89 44.93
N GLU A 3 -3.35 29.79 44.29
CA GLU A 3 -3.25 29.69 42.84
C GLU A 3 -3.71 28.29 42.44
N THR A 4 -4.87 28.25 41.80
CA THR A 4 -5.43 27.06 41.16
C THR A 4 -4.64 26.85 39.88
N ASP A 5 -3.82 25.80 39.85
CA ASP A 5 -3.13 25.33 38.66
C ASP A 5 -4.18 24.83 37.66
N GLN A 6 -4.45 25.63 36.62
CA GLN A 6 -5.31 25.22 35.51
C GLN A 6 -4.51 24.27 34.63
N THR A 7 -4.59 22.97 34.93
CA THR A 7 -4.20 21.93 33.99
C THR A 7 -5.09 22.07 32.76
N THR A 8 -4.51 22.56 31.67
CA THR A 8 -5.16 22.63 30.37
C THR A 8 -5.49 21.21 29.92
N ASP A 9 -6.75 20.80 30.08
CA ASP A 9 -7.30 19.53 29.62
C ASP A 9 -7.45 19.57 28.09
N GLN A 10 -6.32 19.63 27.38
CA GLN A 10 -6.29 19.27 25.98
C GLN A 10 -6.31 17.74 25.91
N PRO A 11 -7.28 17.14 25.20
CA PRO A 11 -7.26 15.70 24.99
C PRO A 11 -5.89 15.31 24.40
N PRO A 12 -5.28 14.21 24.87
CA PRO A 12 -3.97 13.80 24.39
C PRO A 12 -4.02 13.70 22.86
N VAL A 13 -3.05 14.32 22.18
CA VAL A 13 -2.96 14.25 20.72
C VAL A 13 -2.82 12.78 20.35
N ARG A 14 -3.87 12.22 19.73
CA ARG A 14 -3.86 10.82 19.28
C ARG A 14 -2.69 10.57 18.36
N LYS A 15 -1.94 9.50 18.62
CA LYS A 15 -0.85 9.08 17.74
C LYS A 15 -1.46 8.64 16.41
N ARG A 16 -0.84 9.04 15.30
CA ARG A 16 -1.25 8.54 13.99
C ARG A 16 -0.59 7.21 13.71
N VAL A 17 -1.38 6.21 13.33
CA VAL A 17 -0.88 4.89 12.90
C VAL A 17 -1.29 4.68 11.45
N HIS A 18 -0.32 4.50 10.57
CA HIS A 18 -0.58 4.19 9.16
C HIS A 18 -0.16 2.75 8.86
N LEU A 19 -1.12 1.92 8.48
CA LEU A 19 -0.89 0.55 8.05
C LEU A 19 -1.02 0.47 6.53
N HIS A 20 0.10 0.26 5.84
CA HIS A 20 0.06 -0.22 4.47
C HIS A 20 -0.15 -1.74 4.49
N ILE A 21 -1.42 -2.15 4.46
CA ILE A 21 -1.80 -3.58 4.49
C ILE A 21 -1.42 -4.30 3.20
N GLY A 22 -1.26 -3.53 2.11
CA GLY A 22 -0.73 -4.01 0.83
C GLY A 22 -1.50 -5.16 0.20
N LEU A 23 -1.07 -5.55 -0.99
CA LEU A 23 -1.41 -6.84 -1.60
C LEU A 23 -0.11 -7.49 -2.03
N HIS A 24 -0.11 -8.81 -2.16
CA HIS A 24 1.03 -9.52 -2.74
C HIS A 24 1.27 -9.03 -4.16
N PHE A 25 2.55 -8.99 -4.55
CA PHE A 25 2.98 -8.47 -5.85
C PHE A 25 2.61 -7.01 -6.16
N ALA A 26 1.92 -6.28 -5.27
CA ALA A 26 1.54 -4.89 -5.48
C ALA A 26 2.48 -3.90 -4.74
N GLY A 27 3.78 -4.04 -4.94
CA GLY A 27 4.75 -3.02 -4.49
C GLY A 27 5.04 -2.92 -2.98
N THR A 28 4.43 -3.74 -2.11
CA THR A 28 4.62 -3.65 -0.64
C THR A 28 6.08 -3.67 -0.18
N THR A 29 6.93 -4.54 -0.75
CA THR A 29 8.38 -4.57 -0.45
C THR A 29 9.07 -3.26 -0.81
N ARG A 30 8.63 -2.63 -1.91
CA ARG A 30 9.14 -1.34 -2.37
C ARG A 30 8.78 -0.24 -1.37
N ILE A 31 7.56 -0.24 -0.85
CA ILE A 31 7.10 0.66 0.23
C ILE A 31 7.99 0.51 1.46
N VAL A 32 8.21 -0.72 1.95
CA VAL A 32 9.07 -0.97 3.12
C VAL A 32 10.48 -0.40 2.91
N GLU A 33 11.08 -0.64 1.74
CA GLU A 33 12.41 -0.12 1.42
C GLU A 33 12.41 1.42 1.29
N GLY A 34 11.38 2.01 0.71
CA GLY A 34 11.19 3.46 0.63
C GLY A 34 11.09 4.10 2.02
N LEU A 35 10.32 3.49 2.93
CA LEU A 35 10.20 3.93 4.32
C LEU A 35 11.56 3.87 5.02
N ARG A 36 12.29 2.75 4.85
CA ARG A 36 13.62 2.56 5.43
C ARG A 36 14.62 3.61 4.95
N GLN A 37 14.64 3.93 3.66
CA GLN A 37 15.53 4.95 3.09
C GLN A 37 15.26 6.36 3.61
N ASN A 38 14.03 6.64 4.03
CA ASN A 38 13.60 7.94 4.54
C ASN A 38 13.57 8.03 6.08
N SER A 39 13.82 6.92 6.78
CA SER A 39 13.73 6.79 8.25
C SER A 39 14.42 7.92 9.03
N GLN A 40 15.62 8.34 8.63
CA GLN A 40 16.34 9.44 9.28
C GLN A 40 15.60 10.78 9.15
N GLY A 41 15.18 11.14 7.94
CA GLY A 41 14.45 12.40 7.71
C GLY A 41 13.01 12.37 8.26
N PHE A 42 12.44 11.17 8.41
CA PHE A 42 11.16 10.96 9.09
C PHE A 42 11.29 11.16 10.60
N ALA A 43 12.37 10.66 11.20
CA ALA A 43 12.63 10.82 12.63
C ALA A 43 12.72 12.30 13.05
N GLU A 44 13.31 13.16 12.21
CA GLU A 44 13.36 14.62 12.41
C GLU A 44 11.97 15.29 12.43
N ARG A 45 10.93 14.58 11.99
CA ARG A 45 9.53 15.04 11.92
C ARG A 45 8.60 14.25 12.85
N ASP A 46 9.13 13.54 13.84
CA ASP A 46 8.40 12.65 14.75
C ASP A 46 7.65 11.50 14.03
N ILE A 47 8.14 11.08 12.86
CA ILE A 47 7.61 9.94 12.10
C ILE A 47 8.56 8.75 12.29
N ARG A 48 8.02 7.61 12.69
CA ARG A 48 8.78 6.36 12.88
C ARG A 48 8.29 5.28 11.93
N THR A 49 9.26 4.54 11.40
CA THR A 49 9.07 3.36 10.54
C THR A 49 9.79 2.17 11.18
N PRO A 50 9.19 1.52 12.19
CA PRO A 50 9.85 0.46 12.94
C PRO A 50 10.25 -0.72 12.04
N PRO A 51 11.35 -1.44 12.36
CA PRO A 51 11.72 -2.67 11.65
C PRO A 51 10.58 -3.69 11.64
N ALA A 52 10.32 -4.30 10.47
CA ALA A 52 9.19 -5.21 10.28
C ALA A 52 9.14 -6.38 11.27
N ARG A 53 10.30 -6.88 11.67
CA ARG A 53 10.41 -7.96 12.66
C ARG A 53 9.80 -7.60 14.02
N LEU A 54 9.86 -6.32 14.43
CA LEU A 54 9.36 -5.89 15.73
C LEU A 54 7.84 -5.87 15.75
N TYR A 55 7.22 -5.11 14.84
CA TYR A 55 5.76 -5.00 14.84
C TYR A 55 5.07 -6.31 14.48
N ARG A 56 5.63 -7.13 13.58
CA ARG A 56 5.06 -8.45 13.27
C ARG A 56 4.97 -9.32 14.51
N ARG A 57 6.08 -9.41 15.25
CA ARG A 57 6.16 -10.21 16.47
C ARG A 57 5.17 -9.70 17.52
N ALA A 58 5.24 -8.41 17.86
CA ALA A 58 4.43 -7.83 18.92
C ALA A 58 2.92 -7.91 18.61
N MET A 59 2.54 -7.64 17.37
CA MET A 59 1.13 -7.73 16.93
C MET A 59 0.63 -9.18 16.92
N THR A 60 1.43 -10.14 16.41
CA THR A 60 1.04 -11.56 16.46
C THR A 60 0.88 -12.05 17.90
N GLU A 61 1.85 -11.78 18.78
CA GLU A 61 1.80 -12.19 20.18
C GLU A 61 0.58 -11.58 20.91
N LEU A 62 0.23 -10.32 20.60
CA LEU A 62 -0.96 -9.67 21.16
C LEU A 62 -2.25 -10.29 20.62
N LEU A 63 -2.39 -10.47 19.30
CA LEU A 63 -3.59 -11.08 18.70
C LEU A 63 -3.84 -12.50 19.22
N GLU A 64 -2.79 -13.31 19.37
CA GLU A 64 -2.88 -14.65 19.98
C GLU A 64 -3.35 -14.60 21.43
N ARG A 65 -2.88 -13.61 22.20
CA ARG A 65 -3.24 -13.45 23.61
C ARG A 65 -4.66 -12.92 23.81
N LEU A 66 -5.15 -12.10 22.88
CA LEU A 66 -6.49 -11.55 22.89
C LEU A 66 -7.57 -12.61 22.59
N ASP A 67 -7.22 -13.67 21.85
CA ASP A 67 -8.12 -14.79 21.52
C ASP A 67 -9.50 -14.33 21.00
N GLY A 68 -9.48 -13.33 20.10
CA GLY A 68 -10.68 -12.76 19.48
C GLY A 68 -11.40 -11.66 20.28
N LEU A 69 -10.88 -11.27 21.45
CA LEU A 69 -11.35 -10.10 22.19
C LEU A 69 -10.68 -8.81 21.69
N PRO A 70 -11.35 -7.65 21.75
CA PRO A 70 -10.70 -6.38 21.43
C PRO A 70 -9.68 -6.00 22.52
N PRO A 71 -8.58 -5.31 22.16
CA PRO A 71 -7.62 -4.83 23.13
C PRO A 71 -8.19 -3.70 23.99
N ILE A 72 -7.70 -3.58 25.22
CA ILE A 72 -7.89 -2.36 26.01
C ILE A 72 -6.82 -1.31 25.66
N GLU A 73 -7.09 -0.04 25.95
CA GLU A 73 -6.16 1.07 25.69
C GLU A 73 -4.74 0.82 26.25
N ALA A 74 -4.63 0.22 27.43
CA ALA A 74 -3.34 -0.13 28.04
C ALA A 74 -2.53 -1.15 27.22
N GLU A 75 -3.18 -2.04 26.48
CA GLU A 75 -2.53 -3.03 25.62
C GLU A 75 -2.06 -2.40 24.30
N GLU A 76 -2.84 -1.47 23.74
CA GLU A 76 -2.41 -0.66 22.60
C GLU A 76 -1.17 0.19 22.96
N ILE A 77 -1.16 0.83 24.13
CA ILE A 77 -0.01 1.60 24.62
C ILE A 77 1.22 0.70 24.76
N ALA A 78 1.07 -0.47 25.40
CA ALA A 78 2.16 -1.42 25.58
C ALA A 78 2.70 -1.95 24.23
N LEU A 79 1.80 -2.23 23.28
CA LEU A 79 2.15 -2.63 21.92
C LEU A 79 2.99 -1.54 21.24
N LEU A 80 2.54 -0.29 21.27
CA LEU A 80 3.25 0.83 20.66
C LEU A 80 4.61 1.07 21.33
N ASP A 81 4.71 0.94 22.65
CA ASP A 81 5.98 1.08 23.38
C ASP A 81 6.98 -0.01 22.99
N GLU A 82 6.53 -1.26 22.85
CA GLU A 82 7.36 -2.36 22.37
C GLU A 82 7.85 -2.12 20.93
N ILE A 83 6.94 -1.72 20.04
CA ILE A 83 7.25 -1.46 18.64
C ILE A 83 8.23 -0.28 18.48
N LEU A 84 8.06 0.77 19.28
CA LEU A 84 8.86 1.98 19.22
C LEU A 84 10.19 1.86 19.98
N GLN A 85 10.34 0.89 20.87
CA GLN A 85 11.56 0.67 21.67
C GLN A 85 12.04 1.95 22.36
N GLY A 86 11.11 2.70 22.96
CA GLY A 86 11.39 3.96 23.68
C GLY A 86 11.58 5.19 22.78
N ASN A 87 11.42 5.08 21.46
CA ASN A 87 11.47 6.24 20.57
C ASN A 87 10.14 7.00 20.56
N ALA A 88 10.17 8.31 20.80
CA ALA A 88 9.01 9.16 20.60
C ALA A 88 8.57 9.22 19.12
N ALA A 89 7.26 9.24 18.91
CA ALA A 89 6.63 9.31 17.58
C ALA A 89 5.24 9.96 17.67
N LYS A 90 4.96 10.88 16.76
CA LYS A 90 3.60 11.37 16.45
C LYS A 90 2.93 10.49 15.39
N THR A 91 3.71 9.97 14.44
CA THR A 91 3.23 9.05 13.40
C THR A 91 4.06 7.77 13.40
N VAL A 92 3.40 6.62 13.34
CA VAL A 92 4.00 5.30 13.16
C VAL A 92 3.51 4.72 11.83
N ILE A 93 4.43 4.30 10.97
CA ILE A 93 4.10 3.72 9.67
C ILE A 93 4.64 2.30 9.62
N MET A 94 3.76 1.36 9.26
CA MET A 94 4.07 -0.06 9.16
C MET A 94 3.47 -0.62 7.87
N ALA A 95 4.06 -1.69 7.34
CA ALA A 95 3.69 -2.19 6.01
C ALA A 95 3.92 -3.70 5.89
N ASP A 96 2.86 -4.46 5.66
CA ASP A 96 2.95 -5.91 5.49
C ASP A 96 1.78 -6.48 4.68
N ALA A 97 2.10 -7.06 3.52
CA ALA A 97 1.12 -7.71 2.64
C ALA A 97 0.40 -8.90 3.30
N ASN A 98 0.99 -9.50 4.33
CA ASN A 98 0.37 -10.62 5.05
C ASN A 98 -0.81 -10.19 5.93
N TRP A 99 -0.98 -8.88 6.18
CA TRP A 99 -2.15 -8.38 6.90
C TRP A 99 -3.42 -8.45 6.07
N ALA A 100 -3.33 -8.28 4.75
CA ALA A 100 -4.47 -8.52 3.86
C ALA A 100 -4.79 -10.02 3.76
N SER A 101 -3.77 -10.87 3.61
CA SER A 101 -3.89 -12.33 3.63
C SER A 101 -2.51 -13.00 3.56
N PRO A 102 -2.29 -14.20 4.13
CA PRO A 102 -1.25 -15.10 3.66
C PRO A 102 -1.40 -15.38 2.16
N LEU A 103 -0.28 -15.52 1.43
CA LEU A 103 -0.35 -15.69 -0.03
C LEU A 103 -1.14 -16.92 -0.48
N ALA A 104 -1.05 -18.03 0.27
CA ALA A 104 -1.76 -19.27 -0.05
C ALA A 104 -3.28 -19.17 0.09
N GLU A 105 -3.77 -18.14 0.77
CA GLU A 105 -5.18 -17.91 1.07
C GLU A 105 -5.72 -16.68 0.33
N ALA A 106 -4.85 -15.95 -0.37
CA ALA A 106 -5.19 -14.72 -1.08
C ALA A 106 -6.18 -14.94 -2.24
N LEU A 107 -6.31 -16.17 -2.74
CA LEU A 107 -7.13 -16.53 -3.88
C LEU A 107 -7.93 -17.81 -3.58
N HIS A 108 -9.23 -17.66 -3.40
CA HIS A 108 -10.16 -18.78 -3.24
C HIS A 108 -11.60 -18.32 -3.45
N ALA A 109 -12.53 -19.27 -3.51
CA ALA A 109 -13.96 -18.99 -3.71
C ALA A 109 -14.24 -18.07 -4.90
N ASP A 110 -13.44 -18.22 -5.97
CA ASP A 110 -13.56 -17.44 -7.21
C ASP A 110 -13.38 -15.92 -7.04
N ARG A 111 -12.66 -15.50 -5.99
CA ARG A 111 -12.51 -14.09 -5.62
C ARG A 111 -11.07 -13.75 -5.24
N LEU A 112 -10.77 -12.45 -5.34
CA LEU A 112 -9.52 -11.85 -4.90
C LEU A 112 -9.65 -11.48 -3.42
N TYR A 113 -8.78 -12.02 -2.56
CA TYR A 113 -8.74 -11.73 -1.11
C TYR A 113 -10.13 -11.70 -0.43
N PRO A 114 -10.95 -12.74 -0.57
CA PRO A 114 -12.34 -12.72 -0.08
C PRO A 114 -12.46 -12.50 1.44
N ASP A 115 -11.42 -12.84 2.21
CA ASP A 115 -11.36 -12.69 3.67
C ASP A 115 -10.70 -11.38 4.14
N ILE A 116 -10.40 -10.43 3.24
CA ILE A 116 -9.63 -9.23 3.62
C ILE A 116 -10.25 -8.47 4.80
N GLY A 117 -11.58 -8.37 4.86
CA GLY A 117 -12.28 -7.68 5.94
C GLY A 117 -12.08 -8.37 7.30
N THR A 118 -12.25 -9.70 7.35
CA THR A 118 -12.10 -10.48 8.59
C THR A 118 -10.64 -10.59 9.03
N ARG A 119 -9.69 -10.48 8.11
CA ARG A 119 -8.25 -10.46 8.40
C ARG A 119 -7.77 -9.11 8.94
N VAL A 120 -8.20 -8.02 8.32
CA VAL A 120 -7.69 -6.68 8.64
C VAL A 120 -8.39 -6.07 9.86
N ALA A 121 -9.65 -6.43 10.14
CA ALA A 121 -10.39 -5.85 11.26
C ALA A 121 -9.70 -6.06 12.62
N PRO A 122 -9.29 -7.28 13.03
CA PRO A 122 -8.59 -7.47 14.31
C PRO A 122 -7.26 -6.71 14.38
N ILE A 123 -6.59 -6.52 13.24
CA ILE A 123 -5.33 -5.76 13.16
C ILE A 123 -5.59 -4.26 13.37
N ALA A 124 -6.71 -3.75 12.83
CA ALA A 124 -7.12 -2.37 13.00
C ALA A 124 -7.54 -2.09 14.46
N GLU A 125 -8.23 -3.04 15.11
CA GLU A 125 -8.64 -2.96 16.51
C GLU A 125 -7.45 -2.78 17.48
N LEU A 126 -6.26 -3.28 17.13
CA LEU A 126 -5.01 -3.02 17.88
C LEU A 126 -4.67 -1.53 18.07
N PHE A 127 -5.28 -0.65 17.28
CA PHE A 127 -4.98 0.78 17.24
C PHE A 127 -6.24 1.64 17.32
N GLU A 128 -7.31 1.16 17.97
CA GLU A 128 -8.61 1.87 18.06
C GLU A 128 -8.51 3.25 18.75
N SER A 129 -7.56 3.41 19.68
CA SER A 129 -7.34 4.67 20.40
C SER A 129 -6.52 5.68 19.58
N SER A 130 -5.89 5.23 18.49
CA SER A 130 -5.06 6.01 17.57
C SER A 130 -5.85 6.63 16.40
N ASP A 131 -5.25 7.59 15.70
CA ASP A 131 -5.71 8.01 14.36
C ASP A 131 -5.22 7.00 13.32
N LEU A 132 -5.93 5.87 13.23
CA LEU A 132 -5.61 4.78 12.31
C LEU A 132 -5.95 5.14 10.86
N ARG A 133 -5.04 4.79 9.94
CA ARG A 133 -5.24 4.94 8.49
C ARG A 133 -4.72 3.72 7.74
N LEU A 134 -5.40 3.34 6.66
CA LEU A 134 -5.04 2.20 5.83
C LEU A 134 -4.62 2.62 4.43
N SER A 135 -3.74 1.82 3.83
CA SER A 135 -3.54 1.87 2.39
C SER A 135 -3.16 0.55 1.75
N LEU A 136 -3.49 0.40 0.46
CA LEU A 136 -3.06 -0.71 -0.38
C LEU A 136 -3.02 -0.28 -1.85
N ALA A 137 -2.17 -0.94 -2.64
CA ALA A 137 -2.10 -0.79 -4.08
C ALA A 137 -2.89 -1.92 -4.74
N LEU A 138 -3.73 -1.60 -5.73
CA LEU A 138 -4.38 -2.57 -6.61
C LEU A 138 -3.47 -2.90 -7.79
N ARG A 139 -3.71 -4.02 -8.44
CA ARG A 139 -2.98 -4.47 -9.64
C ARG A 139 -3.93 -5.21 -10.55
N ASN A 140 -3.77 -5.10 -11.86
CA ASN A 140 -4.53 -5.86 -12.84
C ASN A 140 -4.60 -7.35 -12.43
N PRO A 141 -5.80 -7.93 -12.27
CA PRO A 141 -5.94 -9.30 -11.79
C PRO A 141 -5.25 -10.35 -12.66
N ALA A 142 -5.18 -10.15 -13.98
CA ALA A 142 -4.45 -11.04 -14.89
C ALA A 142 -2.95 -11.00 -14.60
N VAL A 143 -2.39 -9.79 -14.47
CA VAL A 143 -0.98 -9.57 -14.11
C VAL A 143 -0.69 -10.10 -12.70
N PHE A 144 -1.60 -9.94 -11.75
CA PHE A 144 -1.48 -10.51 -10.40
C PHE A 144 -1.44 -12.04 -10.43
N ALA A 145 -2.35 -12.67 -11.17
CA ALA A 145 -2.40 -14.12 -11.34
C ALA A 145 -1.14 -14.66 -12.03
N GLN A 146 -0.64 -13.97 -13.06
CA GLN A 146 0.62 -14.29 -13.74
C GLN A 146 1.80 -14.23 -12.77
N ASN A 147 1.94 -13.12 -12.04
CA ASN A 147 2.99 -12.94 -11.04
C ASN A 147 2.95 -14.03 -9.95
N LEU A 148 1.75 -14.43 -9.52
CA LEU A 148 1.59 -15.53 -8.59
C LEU A 148 2.07 -16.85 -9.18
N GLN A 149 1.69 -17.17 -10.42
CA GLN A 149 2.15 -18.37 -11.14
C GLN A 149 3.68 -18.40 -11.26
N ASP A 150 4.28 -17.30 -11.73
CA ASP A 150 5.72 -17.19 -11.97
C ASP A 150 6.54 -17.22 -10.68
N SER A 151 5.98 -16.74 -9.57
CA SER A 151 6.65 -16.77 -8.27
C SER A 151 6.95 -18.21 -7.80
N GLY A 152 6.21 -19.21 -8.29
CA GLY A 152 6.26 -20.59 -7.82
C GLY A 152 5.83 -20.80 -6.36
N LYS A 153 5.42 -19.73 -5.66
CA LYS A 153 4.97 -19.77 -4.27
C LYS A 153 3.50 -20.20 -4.21
N ALA A 154 3.12 -20.84 -3.09
CA ALA A 154 1.77 -21.35 -2.88
C ALA A 154 1.25 -22.22 -4.05
N ARG A 155 2.14 -22.93 -4.75
CA ARG A 155 1.87 -23.60 -6.04
C ARG A 155 0.57 -24.41 -6.06
N GLY A 156 0.29 -25.15 -4.99
CA GLY A 156 -0.95 -25.93 -4.86
C GLY A 156 -2.21 -25.07 -4.91
N ALA A 157 -2.25 -23.99 -4.11
CA ALA A 157 -3.36 -23.04 -4.07
C ALA A 157 -3.48 -22.31 -5.42
N THR A 158 -2.38 -21.78 -5.95
CA THR A 158 -2.34 -21.10 -7.26
C THR A 158 -2.89 -21.97 -8.38
N SER A 159 -2.36 -23.19 -8.53
CA SER A 159 -2.80 -24.11 -9.58
C SER A 159 -4.25 -24.57 -9.39
N SER A 160 -4.71 -24.71 -8.13
CA SER A 160 -6.11 -25.03 -7.86
C SER A 160 -7.02 -23.88 -8.29
N PHE A 161 -6.68 -22.66 -7.89
CA PHE A 161 -7.44 -21.46 -8.21
C PHE A 161 -7.53 -21.24 -9.73
N LEU A 162 -6.39 -21.23 -10.44
CA LEU A 162 -6.36 -20.99 -11.89
C LEU A 162 -7.18 -22.01 -12.69
N ARG A 163 -7.35 -23.24 -12.17
CA ARG A 163 -8.21 -24.26 -12.82
C ARG A 163 -9.70 -24.08 -12.55
N SER A 164 -10.07 -23.43 -11.46
CA SER A 164 -11.47 -23.34 -11.02
C SER A 164 -12.07 -21.96 -11.18
N VAL A 165 -11.23 -20.93 -11.30
CA VAL A 165 -11.64 -19.52 -11.38
C VAL A 165 -12.45 -19.26 -12.64
N GLN A 166 -13.52 -18.50 -12.52
CA GLN A 166 -14.22 -17.85 -13.61
C GLN A 166 -13.66 -16.44 -13.73
N PRO A 167 -12.87 -16.14 -14.77
CA PRO A 167 -12.17 -14.86 -14.90
C PRO A 167 -13.10 -13.65 -14.81
N GLU A 168 -14.35 -13.77 -15.25
CA GLU A 168 -15.39 -12.75 -15.16
C GLU A 168 -15.73 -12.31 -13.73
N ASN A 169 -15.49 -13.16 -12.73
CA ASN A 169 -15.80 -12.90 -11.32
C ASN A 169 -14.65 -12.19 -10.58
N LEU A 170 -13.52 -11.95 -11.25
CA LEU A 170 -12.36 -11.31 -10.64
C LEU A 170 -12.53 -9.79 -10.55
N ARG A 171 -13.10 -9.35 -9.42
CA ARG A 171 -13.37 -7.95 -9.12
C ARG A 171 -12.61 -7.47 -7.89
N TRP A 172 -11.84 -6.41 -8.03
CA TRP A 172 -11.26 -5.70 -6.88
C TRP A 172 -12.30 -4.89 -6.13
N HIS A 173 -13.36 -4.46 -6.82
CA HIS A 173 -14.48 -3.76 -6.19
C HIS A 173 -15.01 -4.56 -5.00
N ASP A 174 -15.30 -5.85 -5.18
CA ASP A 174 -15.84 -6.70 -4.12
C ASP A 174 -14.89 -6.87 -2.92
N THR A 175 -13.59 -6.93 -3.18
CA THR A 175 -12.55 -6.97 -2.14
C THR A 175 -12.53 -5.68 -1.33
N VAL A 176 -12.60 -4.53 -2.01
CA VAL A 176 -12.59 -3.22 -1.36
C VAL A 176 -13.89 -2.99 -0.60
N GLU A 177 -15.05 -3.40 -1.12
CA GLU A 177 -16.32 -3.37 -0.38
C GLU A 177 -16.26 -4.22 0.88
N ALA A 178 -15.69 -5.42 0.83
CA ALA A 178 -15.52 -6.26 2.02
C ALA A 178 -14.65 -5.57 3.08
N LEU A 179 -13.55 -4.91 2.67
CA LEU A 179 -12.71 -4.13 3.56
C LEU A 179 -13.42 -2.90 4.14
N ARG A 180 -14.20 -2.17 3.31
CA ARG A 180 -14.98 -1.00 3.74
C ARG A 180 -16.09 -1.39 4.72
N ASN A 181 -16.80 -2.48 4.46
CA ASN A 181 -17.84 -2.97 5.38
C ASN A 181 -17.28 -3.35 6.75
N ALA A 182 -16.08 -3.93 6.78
CA ALA A 182 -15.40 -4.26 8.03
C ALA A 182 -14.86 -3.02 8.77
N LEU A 183 -14.42 -2.00 8.02
CA LEU A 183 -13.74 -0.81 8.57
C LEU A 183 -14.28 0.49 7.96
N PRO A 184 -15.56 0.83 8.20
CA PRO A 184 -16.25 1.92 7.50
C PRO A 184 -15.69 3.30 7.85
N ASN A 185 -15.15 3.46 9.06
CA ASN A 185 -14.70 4.76 9.57
C ASN A 185 -13.18 4.98 9.47
N VAL A 186 -12.42 3.98 9.00
CA VAL A 186 -10.96 4.07 8.91
C VAL A 186 -10.58 4.64 7.54
N PRO A 187 -9.92 5.82 7.45
CA PRO A 187 -9.49 6.39 6.17
C PRO A 187 -8.69 5.41 5.33
N LEU A 188 -9.08 5.24 4.05
CA LEU A 188 -8.44 4.34 3.12
C LEU A 188 -7.85 5.09 1.94
N THR A 189 -6.58 4.83 1.66
CA THR A 189 -5.90 5.30 0.45
C THR A 189 -5.64 4.15 -0.50
N LEU A 190 -6.07 4.29 -1.75
CA LEU A 190 -5.84 3.33 -2.84
C LEU A 190 -5.02 3.96 -3.96
N TRP A 191 -4.33 3.14 -4.73
CA TRP A 191 -3.73 3.49 -6.03
C TRP A 191 -3.52 2.23 -6.86
N CYS A 192 -3.20 2.39 -8.14
CA CYS A 192 -2.81 1.30 -9.03
C CYS A 192 -1.29 1.10 -9.01
N GLU A 193 -0.83 -0.14 -8.84
CA GLU A 193 0.61 -0.44 -8.83
C GLU A 193 1.27 -0.13 -10.17
N GLU A 194 0.51 -0.22 -11.27
CA GLU A 194 0.92 0.16 -12.62
C GLU A 194 1.31 1.65 -12.68
N ASP A 195 0.62 2.50 -11.93
CA ASP A 195 0.86 3.94 -11.88
C ASP A 195 1.93 4.35 -10.86
N THR A 196 2.25 3.47 -9.90
CA THR A 196 3.23 3.73 -8.83
C THR A 196 4.52 4.40 -9.34
N PRO A 197 5.13 4.02 -10.48
CA PRO A 197 6.32 4.68 -11.00
C PRO A 197 6.15 6.18 -11.29
N LEU A 198 4.94 6.61 -11.67
CA LEU A 198 4.59 7.99 -11.95
C LEU A 198 4.25 8.78 -10.69
N ILE A 199 3.65 8.11 -9.70
CA ILE A 199 3.11 8.77 -8.49
C ILE A 199 3.89 8.46 -7.21
N TRP A 200 5.03 7.77 -7.30
CA TRP A 200 5.80 7.28 -6.16
C TRP A 200 6.08 8.32 -5.07
N PRO A 201 6.55 9.55 -5.39
CA PRO A 201 6.75 10.58 -4.37
C PRO A 201 5.46 10.94 -3.63
N ARG A 202 4.32 10.98 -4.34
CA ARG A 202 3.01 11.31 -3.78
C ARG A 202 2.49 10.18 -2.88
N VAL A 203 2.64 8.92 -3.29
CA VAL A 203 2.31 7.75 -2.45
C VAL A 203 3.08 7.80 -1.13
N MET A 204 4.39 8.01 -1.19
CA MET A 204 5.23 8.07 0.01
C MET A 204 4.89 9.24 0.92
N ARG A 205 4.55 10.42 0.37
CA ARG A 205 4.09 11.58 1.15
C ARG A 205 2.73 11.33 1.78
N GLN A 206 1.78 10.75 1.04
CA GLN A 206 0.45 10.41 1.55
C GLN A 206 0.53 9.43 2.73
N ILE A 207 1.30 8.34 2.58
CA ILE A 207 1.55 7.37 3.65
C ILE A 207 2.21 8.03 4.86
N ALA A 208 3.19 8.90 4.63
CA ALA A 208 3.86 9.62 5.71
C ALA A 208 3.06 10.80 6.29
N GLY A 209 1.97 11.23 5.65
CA GLY A 209 1.24 12.48 5.95
C GLY A 209 2.15 13.70 5.91
N LEU A 210 3.00 13.75 4.89
CA LEU A 210 3.89 14.87 4.61
C LEU A 210 3.24 15.82 3.59
N PRO A 211 3.61 17.11 3.61
CA PRO A 211 3.15 18.05 2.59
C PRO A 211 3.70 17.68 1.20
N ASN A 212 3.02 18.14 0.16
CA ASN A 212 3.31 17.79 -1.24
C ASN A 212 4.73 18.17 -1.71
N ASP A 213 5.33 19.19 -1.09
CA ASP A 213 6.68 19.67 -1.39
C ASP A 213 7.78 18.98 -0.56
N ALA A 214 7.42 18.07 0.35
CA ALA A 214 8.38 17.38 1.19
C ALA A 214 9.39 16.59 0.33
N LYS A 215 10.68 16.81 0.63
CA LYS A 215 11.78 16.10 -0.03
C LYS A 215 11.86 14.67 0.47
N LEU A 216 11.97 13.73 -0.46
CA LEU A 216 12.13 12.31 -0.20
C LEU A 216 13.46 11.81 -0.77
N ARG A 217 14.04 10.82 -0.11
CA ARG A 217 15.11 9.97 -0.65
C ARG A 217 14.46 8.81 -1.41
N GLY A 218 15.16 8.30 -2.43
CA GLY A 218 14.70 7.12 -3.15
C GLY A 218 13.50 7.34 -4.07
N SER A 219 13.31 8.57 -4.58
CA SER A 219 12.16 8.96 -5.43
C SER A 219 12.02 8.18 -6.74
N PHE A 220 12.94 7.26 -7.05
CA PHE A 220 12.94 6.46 -8.27
C PHE A 220 12.91 4.95 -7.99
N ALA A 221 12.61 4.54 -6.75
CA ALA A 221 12.57 3.13 -6.39
C ALA A 221 11.62 2.34 -7.30
N ALA A 222 10.48 2.93 -7.67
CA ALA A 222 9.46 2.34 -8.54
C ALA A 222 9.86 2.19 -10.01
N LEU A 223 10.87 2.94 -10.47
CA LEU A 223 11.31 2.92 -11.86
C LEU A 223 12.43 1.92 -12.13
N ARG A 224 13.15 1.45 -11.10
CA ARG A 224 14.39 0.65 -11.26
C ARG A 224 14.20 -0.61 -12.12
N ASP A 225 13.04 -1.24 -11.99
CA ASP A 225 12.74 -2.48 -12.69
C ASP A 225 12.24 -2.22 -14.11
N LEU A 226 11.63 -1.06 -14.35
CA LEU A 226 10.98 -0.67 -15.61
C LEU A 226 11.89 0.07 -16.59
N ILE A 227 12.94 0.74 -16.10
CA ILE A 227 13.84 1.56 -16.91
C ILE A 227 15.25 0.99 -16.94
N GLN A 228 15.94 1.14 -18.06
CA GLN A 228 17.36 0.79 -18.18
C GLN A 228 18.21 1.60 -17.18
N PRO A 229 19.29 1.04 -16.61
CA PRO A 229 20.13 1.73 -15.63
C PRO A 229 20.68 3.08 -16.12
N GLU A 230 21.00 3.19 -17.42
CA GLU A 230 21.44 4.45 -18.03
C GLU A 230 20.32 5.49 -18.05
N GLY A 231 19.11 5.10 -18.45
CA GLY A 231 17.92 5.94 -18.43
C GLY A 231 17.63 6.48 -17.03
N LEU A 232 17.71 5.62 -16.02
CA LEU A 232 17.52 6.01 -14.62
C LEU A 232 18.54 7.07 -14.17
N LYS A 233 19.83 6.86 -14.49
CA LYS A 233 20.90 7.80 -14.15
C LYS A 233 20.69 9.15 -14.85
N ARG A 234 20.29 9.13 -16.11
CA ARG A 234 19.99 10.36 -16.88
C ARG A 234 18.77 11.10 -16.32
N LEU A 235 17.70 10.37 -15.94
CA LEU A 235 16.50 10.93 -15.31
C LEU A 235 16.84 11.62 -13.99
N GLN A 236 17.66 10.98 -13.14
CA GLN A 236 18.12 11.56 -11.88
C GLN A 236 18.86 12.88 -12.08
N VAL A 237 19.80 12.92 -13.03
CA VAL A 237 20.54 14.14 -13.37
C VAL A 237 19.60 15.21 -13.92
N PHE A 238 18.66 14.84 -14.78
CA PHE A 238 17.70 15.77 -15.38
C PHE A 238 16.82 16.43 -14.32
N LEU A 239 16.17 15.65 -13.44
CA LEU A 239 15.29 16.17 -12.39
C LEU A 239 16.04 16.95 -11.30
N THR A 240 17.34 16.68 -11.11
CA THR A 240 18.18 17.50 -10.22
C THR A 240 18.46 18.88 -10.83
N LYS A 241 18.69 18.95 -12.15
CA LYS A 241 18.94 20.20 -12.88
C LYS A 241 17.65 20.99 -13.16
N HIS A 242 16.54 20.28 -13.32
CA HIS A 242 15.22 20.82 -13.62
C HIS A 242 14.21 20.23 -12.64
N PRO A 243 14.21 20.67 -11.36
CA PRO A 243 13.22 20.20 -10.39
C PRO A 243 11.80 20.50 -10.88
N PRO A 244 10.89 19.52 -10.86
CA PRO A 244 9.52 19.74 -11.30
C PRO A 244 8.79 20.64 -10.29
N GLU A 245 7.99 21.57 -10.80
CA GLU A 245 7.16 22.47 -10.00
C GLU A 245 5.83 21.81 -9.60
N THR A 246 5.39 20.82 -10.36
CA THR A 246 4.11 20.12 -10.19
C THR A 246 4.26 18.61 -10.38
N ASP A 247 3.35 17.83 -9.79
CA ASP A 247 3.30 16.37 -10.00
C ASP A 247 3.11 16.03 -11.49
N ALA A 248 2.25 16.75 -12.21
CA ALA A 248 2.05 16.54 -13.65
C ALA A 248 3.32 16.82 -14.50
N GLN A 249 4.21 17.72 -14.05
CA GLN A 249 5.51 17.92 -14.71
C GLN A 249 6.48 16.78 -14.41
N TYR A 250 6.49 16.28 -13.16
CA TYR A 250 7.26 15.08 -12.79
C TYR A 250 6.82 13.88 -13.63
N GLU A 251 5.51 13.60 -13.67
CA GLU A 251 4.94 12.46 -14.39
C GLU A 251 5.26 12.51 -15.88
N ARG A 252 5.05 13.66 -16.55
CA ARG A 252 5.44 13.83 -17.98
C ARG A 252 6.93 13.61 -18.22
N THR A 253 7.78 14.03 -17.29
CA THR A 253 9.23 13.78 -17.39
C THR A 253 9.52 12.28 -17.27
N VAL A 254 8.93 11.60 -16.30
CA VAL A 254 9.11 10.15 -16.11
C VAL A 254 8.62 9.38 -17.34
N LEU A 255 7.44 9.71 -17.87
CA LEU A 255 6.88 9.10 -19.08
C LEU A 255 7.82 9.25 -20.29
N ALA A 256 8.34 10.46 -20.54
CA ALA A 256 9.29 10.68 -21.64
C ALA A 256 10.60 9.87 -21.50
N PHE A 257 11.01 9.57 -20.27
CA PHE A 257 12.17 8.71 -20.02
C PHE A 257 11.83 7.22 -20.14
N LEU A 258 10.63 6.80 -19.75
CA LEU A 258 10.16 5.42 -19.95
C LEU A 258 9.96 5.12 -21.44
N ASP A 259 9.42 6.05 -22.23
CA ASP A 259 9.29 5.90 -23.69
C ASP A 259 10.65 5.64 -24.35
N LYS A 260 11.69 6.35 -23.92
CA LYS A 260 13.02 6.26 -24.52
C LYS A 260 13.92 5.16 -23.96
N TYR A 261 13.81 4.87 -22.67
CA TYR A 261 14.74 4.02 -21.92
C TYR A 261 14.04 2.89 -21.16
N GLY A 262 12.74 2.71 -21.36
CA GLY A 262 11.96 1.61 -20.80
C GLY A 262 12.52 0.26 -21.23
N LYS A 263 12.30 -0.74 -20.39
CA LYS A 263 12.50 -2.14 -20.75
C LYS A 263 11.17 -2.65 -21.27
N GLU A 264 11.11 -2.98 -22.56
CA GLU A 264 9.89 -3.44 -23.24
C GLU A 264 9.22 -4.58 -22.48
N ASP A 265 9.98 -5.66 -22.19
CA ASP A 265 9.50 -6.83 -21.45
C ASP A 265 8.94 -6.54 -20.03
N ALA A 266 9.32 -5.40 -19.42
CA ALA A 266 8.86 -5.01 -18.09
C ALA A 266 7.70 -4.00 -18.14
N LEU A 267 7.50 -3.33 -19.27
CA LEU A 267 6.38 -2.41 -19.49
C LEU A 267 5.19 -3.12 -20.11
N ASP A 268 5.43 -4.17 -20.88
CA ASP A 268 4.42 -5.03 -21.50
C ASP A 268 4.69 -6.49 -21.08
N GLU A 269 4.44 -6.78 -19.79
CA GLU A 269 4.65 -8.13 -19.24
C GLU A 269 3.64 -9.11 -19.87
N PRO A 270 4.10 -10.14 -20.61
CA PRO A 270 3.18 -11.09 -21.24
C PRO A 270 2.44 -11.90 -20.18
N CYS A 271 1.13 -12.04 -20.35
CA CYS A 271 0.28 -12.89 -19.54
C CYS A 271 0.02 -14.20 -20.28
N ASP A 272 0.57 -15.31 -19.76
CA ASP A 272 0.42 -16.67 -20.30
C ASP A 272 -0.16 -17.58 -19.21
N LEU A 273 -1.44 -17.34 -18.92
CA LEU A 273 -2.20 -18.08 -17.93
C LEU A 273 -2.90 -19.30 -18.57
N PRO A 274 -2.78 -20.51 -17.99
CA PRO A 274 -3.44 -21.69 -18.52
C PRO A 274 -4.95 -21.51 -18.67
N GLY A 275 -5.44 -21.64 -19.90
CA GLY A 275 -6.88 -21.53 -20.22
C GLY A 275 -7.39 -20.11 -20.42
N TRP A 276 -6.52 -19.10 -20.37
CA TRP A 276 -6.87 -17.71 -20.64
C TRP A 276 -6.28 -17.32 -21.99
N ASP A 277 -7.15 -16.98 -22.95
CA ASP A 277 -6.72 -16.38 -24.21
C ASP A 277 -6.66 -14.84 -24.08
N ALA A 278 -6.22 -14.17 -25.14
CA ALA A 278 -6.14 -12.71 -25.18
C ALA A 278 -7.50 -12.04 -24.87
N GLY A 279 -8.62 -12.62 -25.32
CA GLY A 279 -9.94 -12.06 -25.06
C GLY A 279 -10.34 -12.13 -23.59
N VAL A 280 -9.96 -13.22 -22.90
CA VAL A 280 -10.14 -13.35 -21.44
C VAL A 280 -9.28 -12.33 -20.69
N ILE A 281 -8.03 -12.16 -21.08
CA ILE A 281 -7.11 -11.18 -20.46
C ILE A 281 -7.64 -9.74 -20.65
N ASP A 282 -8.11 -9.41 -21.86
CA ASP A 282 -8.69 -8.11 -22.18
C ASP A 282 -9.96 -7.85 -21.35
N MET A 283 -10.84 -8.85 -21.23
CA MET A 283 -12.06 -8.76 -20.40
C MET A 283 -11.72 -8.51 -18.92
N VAL A 284 -10.78 -9.26 -18.35
CA VAL A 284 -10.36 -9.08 -16.95
C VAL A 284 -9.73 -7.70 -16.73
N THR A 285 -8.96 -7.22 -17.71
CA THR A 285 -8.38 -5.88 -17.70
C THR A 285 -9.47 -4.80 -17.76
N GLN A 286 -10.48 -4.96 -18.61
CA GLN A 286 -11.62 -4.04 -18.67
C GLN A 286 -12.40 -4.01 -17.35
N HIS A 287 -12.66 -5.16 -16.72
CA HIS A 287 -13.30 -5.21 -15.40
C HIS A 287 -12.48 -4.48 -14.33
N TYR A 288 -11.15 -4.59 -14.39
CA TYR A 288 -10.26 -3.87 -13.49
C TYR A 288 -10.35 -2.35 -13.69
N GLU A 289 -10.36 -1.87 -14.94
CA GLU A 289 -10.54 -0.46 -15.25
C GLU A 289 -11.89 0.07 -14.79
N GLU A 290 -12.97 -0.70 -14.97
CA GLU A 290 -14.29 -0.37 -14.44
C GLU A 290 -14.30 -0.27 -12.90
N ASP A 291 -13.61 -1.20 -12.23
CA ASP A 291 -13.51 -1.19 -10.77
C ASP A 291 -12.71 0.04 -10.29
N ILE A 292 -11.62 0.42 -10.97
CA ILE A 292 -10.87 1.65 -10.68
C ILE A 292 -11.77 2.88 -10.85
N ALA A 293 -12.53 2.96 -11.94
CA ALA A 293 -13.44 4.08 -12.19
C ALA A 293 -14.50 4.21 -11.08
N LYS A 294 -15.08 3.08 -10.64
CA LYS A 294 -16.04 3.06 -9.53
C LYS A 294 -15.40 3.48 -8.20
N LEU A 295 -14.24 2.90 -7.88
CA LEU A 295 -13.56 3.13 -6.60
C LEU A 295 -12.99 4.56 -6.49
N SER A 296 -12.51 5.14 -7.58
CA SER A 296 -11.99 6.51 -7.61
C SER A 296 -13.09 7.57 -7.53
N ALA A 297 -14.33 7.23 -7.87
CA ALA A 297 -15.49 8.11 -7.72
C ALA A 297 -16.12 8.09 -6.31
N ARG A 298 -15.59 7.27 -5.38
CA ARG A 298 -16.10 7.18 -4.01
C ARG A 298 -15.55 8.31 -3.12
N ASP A 299 -16.43 8.99 -2.40
CA ASP A 299 -16.04 10.08 -1.49
C ASP A 299 -15.34 9.59 -0.19
N ASP A 300 -15.55 8.33 0.20
CA ASP A 300 -14.95 7.73 1.40
C ASP A 300 -13.55 7.13 1.16
N ILE A 301 -13.06 7.16 -0.08
CA ILE A 301 -11.76 6.61 -0.48
C ILE A 301 -10.89 7.71 -1.06
N THR A 302 -9.65 7.81 -0.58
CA THR A 302 -8.63 8.61 -1.26
C THR A 302 -7.95 7.77 -2.34
N PHE A 303 -8.35 7.94 -3.60
CA PHE A 303 -7.70 7.26 -4.72
C PHE A 303 -6.62 8.15 -5.36
N LEU A 304 -5.37 7.70 -5.38
CA LEU A 304 -4.25 8.46 -5.96
C LEU A 304 -4.09 8.11 -7.45
N LEU A 305 -4.67 8.92 -8.34
CA LEU A 305 -4.54 8.79 -9.80
C LEU A 305 -3.46 9.70 -10.37
N PRO A 306 -2.71 9.31 -11.42
CA PRO A 306 -1.76 10.19 -12.09
C PRO A 306 -2.38 11.56 -12.41
N ALA A 307 -1.65 12.63 -12.06
CA ALA A 307 -2.08 14.00 -12.34
C ALA A 307 -2.22 14.29 -13.85
N THR A 308 -1.54 13.53 -14.72
CA THR A 308 -1.70 13.62 -16.18
C THR A 308 -3.03 13.06 -16.70
N ILE A 309 -3.72 12.23 -15.92
CA ILE A 309 -5.02 11.63 -16.29
C ILE A 309 -6.17 12.41 -15.65
N ALA A 310 -5.92 13.11 -14.54
CA ALA A 310 -6.90 13.86 -13.77
C ALA A 310 -7.20 15.29 -14.31
N GLY A 311 -6.88 15.58 -15.57
CA GLY A 311 -6.95 16.92 -16.18
C GLY A 311 -7.63 16.96 -17.53
#